data_AF-H3GKY1-F1
#
_entry.id   AF-H3GKY1-F1
#
_cell.length_a   1.000
_cell.length_b   1.000
_cell.length_c   1.000
_cell.angle_alpha   90.00
_cell.angle_beta   90.00
_cell.angle_gamma   90.00
#
_symmetry.space_group_name_H-M   'P 1'
#
loop_
_entity.id
_entity.type
_entity.pdbx_description
1 polymer ?
#
loop_
_entity_poly.entity_id
_entity_poly.type
_entity_poly.pdbx_seq_one_letter_code
_entity_poly.pdbx_strand_id
1 'polypeptide(L)'
;MNEEDVVEPQKVARDGLTPEERERLAEERAKTFTPDQQKKYAEKKARRDGTKVNRQSPSTIRQWMREKSDSLVIAANYDPEEVLLAMLPYLARSKPFVVYSEFLEPLTRTFATLQKMEAVIDLQLNETWTRENQVLPGRTHPEMNMSACSGYLLSGIKILDIAPLGASPSVSEQDQEAASVESEGSPVKKKIR
;
A
#
# COMPACT_ATOMS: atom_id res chain seq x y z
N MET A 1 -18.06 -19.44 10.96
CA MET A 1 -16.95 -20.39 10.72
C MET A 1 -15.68 -19.67 11.15
N ASN A 2 -14.98 -20.20 12.15
CA ASN A 2 -13.78 -19.56 12.68
C ASN A 2 -12.68 -19.64 11.61
N GLU A 3 -12.04 -18.50 11.29
CA GLU A 3 -11.04 -18.35 10.20
C GLU A 3 -9.71 -19.10 10.46
N GLU A 4 -9.61 -19.87 11.54
CA GLU A 4 -8.38 -20.55 11.97
C GLU A 4 -8.14 -21.91 11.29
N ASP A 5 -9.14 -22.50 10.63
CA ASP A 5 -9.04 -23.86 10.06
C ASP A 5 -8.82 -23.92 8.53
N VAL A 6 -8.34 -22.85 7.89
CA VAL A 6 -7.92 -22.93 6.47
C VAL A 6 -6.52 -23.53 6.39
N VAL A 7 -6.45 -24.87 6.43
CA VAL A 7 -5.24 -25.65 6.18
C VAL A 7 -4.71 -25.32 4.78
N GLU A 8 -3.50 -24.76 4.74
CA GLU A 8 -2.86 -24.34 3.49
C GLU A 8 -2.63 -25.55 2.57
N PRO A 9 -2.91 -25.44 1.25
CA PRO A 9 -2.54 -26.49 0.32
C PRO A 9 -1.01 -26.61 0.28
N GLN A 10 -0.48 -27.81 0.52
CA GLN A 10 0.93 -28.11 0.33
C GLN A 10 1.34 -27.67 -1.07
N LYS A 11 2.31 -26.76 -1.18
CA LYS A 11 2.90 -26.34 -2.46
C LYS A 11 3.77 -27.48 -3.01
N VAL A 12 3.13 -28.57 -3.43
CA VAL A 12 3.79 -29.67 -4.11
C VAL A 12 4.12 -29.18 -5.52
N ALA A 13 5.40 -29.04 -5.82
CA ALA A 13 5.83 -28.73 -7.19
C ALA A 13 5.44 -29.90 -8.12
N ARG A 14 5.36 -29.67 -9.44
CA ARG A 14 5.00 -30.69 -10.44
C ARG A 14 5.77 -32.02 -10.34
N ASP A 15 6.95 -32.01 -9.73
CA ASP A 15 7.81 -33.19 -9.54
C ASP A 15 7.48 -34.02 -8.28
N GLY A 16 6.56 -33.57 -7.41
CA GLY A 16 6.22 -34.28 -6.16
C GLY A 16 7.25 -34.16 -5.03
N LEU A 17 8.47 -33.70 -5.31
CA LEU A 17 9.53 -33.52 -4.30
C LEU A 17 9.33 -32.26 -3.44
N THR A 18 9.60 -32.43 -2.14
CA THR A 18 9.61 -31.33 -1.16
C THR A 18 10.79 -30.37 -1.40
N PRO A 19 10.71 -29.12 -0.89
CA PRO A 19 11.81 -28.16 -1.00
C PRO A 19 13.13 -28.68 -0.42
N GLU A 20 13.05 -29.41 0.70
CA GLU A 20 14.20 -29.96 1.43
C GLU A 20 14.88 -31.10 0.65
N GLU A 21 14.11 -32.00 0.03
CA GLU A 21 14.67 -33.07 -0.80
C GLU A 21 15.39 -32.53 -2.05
N ARG A 22 14.91 -31.43 -2.61
CA ARG A 22 15.58 -30.75 -3.74
C ARG A 22 16.91 -30.14 -3.33
N GLU A 23 17.01 -29.60 -2.13
CA GLU A 23 18.26 -29.03 -1.61
C GLU A 23 19.29 -30.14 -1.33
N ARG A 24 18.87 -31.25 -0.72
CA ARG A 24 19.73 -32.41 -0.50
C ARG A 24 20.30 -32.99 -1.80
N LEU A 25 19.45 -33.16 -2.81
CA LEU A 25 19.86 -33.70 -4.11
C LEU A 25 20.74 -32.72 -4.90
N ALA A 26 20.56 -31.41 -4.67
CA ALA A 26 21.42 -30.36 -5.19
C ALA A 26 22.80 -30.34 -4.51
N GLU A 27 22.87 -30.59 -3.20
CA GLU A 27 24.13 -30.71 -2.44
C GLU A 27 24.91 -31.97 -2.80
N GLU A 28 24.22 -33.09 -3.01
CA GLU A 28 24.84 -34.33 -3.49
C GLU A 28 25.43 -34.15 -4.90
N ARG A 29 24.72 -33.44 -5.79
CA ARG A 29 25.30 -33.02 -7.07
C ARG A 29 26.45 -32.03 -6.90
N ALA A 30 26.38 -31.11 -5.94
CA ALA A 30 27.44 -30.12 -5.72
C ALA A 30 28.77 -30.78 -5.34
N LYS A 31 28.72 -31.88 -4.58
CA LYS A 31 29.89 -32.66 -4.13
C LYS A 31 30.61 -33.40 -5.25
N THR A 32 29.92 -33.74 -6.34
CA THR A 32 30.53 -34.46 -7.49
C THR A 32 31.24 -33.53 -8.49
N PHE A 33 31.20 -32.22 -8.29
CA PHE A 33 31.86 -31.25 -9.17
C PHE A 33 33.32 -30.99 -8.81
N THR A 34 34.12 -30.60 -9.81
CA THR A 34 35.49 -30.07 -9.63
C THR A 34 35.49 -28.75 -8.84
N PRO A 35 36.61 -28.36 -8.19
CA PRO A 35 36.65 -27.15 -7.35
C PRO A 35 36.26 -25.85 -8.08
N ASP A 36 36.60 -25.71 -9.36
CA ASP A 36 36.21 -24.54 -10.16
C ASP A 36 34.72 -24.54 -10.55
N GLN A 37 34.14 -25.72 -10.74
CA GLN A 37 32.71 -25.88 -11.01
C GLN A 37 31.87 -25.64 -9.74
N GLN A 38 32.38 -26.01 -8.56
CA GLN A 38 31.75 -25.71 -7.27
C GLN A 38 31.66 -24.19 -7.03
N LYS A 39 32.72 -23.44 -7.30
CA LYS A 39 32.70 -21.96 -7.20
C LYS A 39 31.65 -21.34 -8.11
N LYS A 40 31.62 -21.73 -9.39
CA LYS A 40 30.60 -21.24 -10.35
C LYS A 40 29.17 -21.63 -9.95
N TYR A 41 28.98 -22.82 -9.38
CA TYR A 41 27.68 -23.26 -8.89
C TYR A 41 27.23 -22.44 -7.67
N ALA A 42 28.13 -22.19 -6.71
CA ALA A 42 27.87 -21.38 -5.52
C ALA A 42 27.53 -19.92 -5.88
N GLU A 43 28.28 -19.30 -6.79
CA GLU A 43 27.98 -17.94 -7.29
C GLU A 43 26.61 -17.88 -7.98
N LYS A 44 26.29 -18.90 -8.79
CA LYS A 44 24.98 -18.99 -9.47
C LYS A 44 23.84 -19.24 -8.48
N LYS A 45 24.08 -19.99 -7.40
CA LYS A 45 23.12 -20.21 -6.29
C LYS A 45 22.89 -18.91 -5.53
N ALA A 46 23.96 -18.23 -5.11
CA ALA A 46 23.91 -16.93 -4.44
C ALA A 46 23.19 -15.87 -5.27
N ARG A 47 23.44 -15.82 -6.59
CA ARG A 47 22.71 -14.90 -7.49
C ARG A 47 21.22 -15.20 -7.55
N ARG A 48 20.84 -16.48 -7.62
CA ARG A 48 19.42 -16.88 -7.59
C ARG A 48 18.79 -16.52 -6.26
N ASP A 49 19.47 -16.79 -5.15
CA ASP A 49 18.96 -16.50 -3.81
C ASP A 49 18.82 -14.98 -3.59
N GLY A 50 19.73 -14.17 -4.14
CA GLY A 50 19.60 -12.70 -4.14
C GLY A 50 18.49 -12.14 -5.04
N THR A 51 18.10 -12.85 -6.11
CA THR A 51 16.98 -12.46 -6.99
C THR A 51 15.64 -13.08 -6.56
N LYS A 52 15.63 -14.00 -5.60
CA LYS A 52 14.40 -14.61 -5.11
C LYS A 52 13.61 -13.57 -4.33
N VAL A 53 12.45 -13.19 -4.87
CA VAL A 53 11.43 -12.44 -4.14
C VAL A 53 10.92 -13.34 -3.01
N ASN A 54 11.33 -13.04 -1.78
CA ASN A 54 10.86 -13.76 -0.61
C ASN A 54 9.40 -13.39 -0.34
N ARG A 55 8.48 -14.24 -0.81
CA ARG A 55 7.06 -14.12 -0.46
C ARG A 55 6.87 -14.64 0.95
N GLN A 56 6.33 -13.78 1.80
CA GLN A 56 6.00 -14.11 3.17
C GLN A 56 4.92 -15.19 3.23
N SER A 57 4.88 -15.94 4.35
CA SER A 57 3.85 -16.94 4.55
C SER A 57 2.46 -16.30 4.60
N PRO A 58 1.42 -16.98 4.11
CA PRO A 58 0.05 -16.46 4.13
C PRO A 58 -0.43 -16.11 5.55
N SER A 59 -0.01 -16.87 6.57
CA SER A 59 -0.27 -16.58 7.98
C SER A 59 0.23 -15.19 8.40
N THR A 60 1.47 -14.85 8.04
CA THR A 60 2.09 -13.55 8.32
C THR A 60 1.38 -12.43 7.57
N ILE A 61 0.97 -12.67 6.32
CA ILE A 61 0.21 -11.68 5.54
C ILE A 61 -1.14 -11.39 6.20
N ARG A 62 -1.84 -12.42 6.69
CA ARG A 62 -3.11 -12.24 7.42
C ARG A 62 -2.91 -11.48 8.73
N GLN A 63 -1.80 -11.73 9.43
CA GLN A 63 -1.44 -10.95 10.61
C GLN A 63 -1.22 -9.47 10.24
N TRP A 64 -0.47 -9.19 9.18
CA TRP A 64 -0.25 -7.82 8.70
C TRP A 64 -1.50 -7.13 8.17
N MET A 65 -2.53 -7.86 7.78
CA MET A 65 -3.84 -7.27 7.43
C MET A 65 -4.67 -6.94 8.66
N ARG A 66 -4.45 -7.63 9.79
CA ARG A 66 -5.04 -7.28 11.09
C ARG A 66 -4.31 -6.10 11.73
N GLU A 67 -2.99 -6.06 11.58
CA GLU A 67 -2.17 -4.91 11.96
C GLU A 67 -2.40 -3.78 10.95
N LYS A 68 -2.56 -2.54 11.42
CA LYS A 68 -2.72 -1.41 10.51
C LYS A 68 -1.35 -0.98 9.97
N SER A 69 -1.28 -0.60 8.69
CA SER A 69 -0.04 -0.17 8.04
C SER A 69 0.36 1.27 8.39
N ASP A 70 1.66 1.57 8.33
CA ASP A 70 2.20 2.90 8.64
C ASP A 70 2.13 3.89 7.47
N SER A 71 2.07 3.41 6.23
CA SER A 71 2.02 4.24 5.03
C SER A 71 1.42 3.46 3.87
N LEU A 72 0.70 4.13 2.98
CA LEU A 72 0.12 3.54 1.78
C LEU A 72 0.65 4.23 0.52
N VAL A 73 1.22 3.46 -0.40
CA VAL A 73 1.68 3.96 -1.70
C VAL A 73 1.01 3.15 -2.81
N ILE A 74 0.29 3.83 -3.70
CA ILE A 74 -0.41 3.22 -4.83
C ILE A 74 0.19 3.77 -6.11
N ALA A 75 0.78 2.89 -6.92
CA ALA A 75 1.31 3.19 -8.25
C ALA A 75 0.97 2.02 -9.17
N ALA A 76 -0.29 1.98 -9.62
CA ALA A 76 -0.81 0.89 -10.44
C ALA A 76 -1.75 1.41 -11.52
N ASN A 77 -1.88 0.66 -12.61
CA ASN A 77 -2.74 1.00 -13.76
C ASN A 77 -4.19 0.55 -13.50
N TYR A 78 -4.75 0.94 -12.36
CA TYR A 78 -6.14 0.70 -11.96
C TYR A 78 -6.80 2.03 -11.64
N ASP A 79 -8.12 2.04 -11.47
CA ASP A 79 -8.83 3.24 -11.03
C ASP A 79 -8.38 3.60 -9.59
N PRO A 80 -7.79 4.80 -9.37
CA PRO A 80 -7.26 5.16 -8.06
C PRO A 80 -8.36 5.25 -7.00
N GLU A 81 -9.61 5.53 -7.37
CA GLU A 81 -10.73 5.66 -6.44
C GLU A 81 -11.05 4.35 -5.76
N GLU A 82 -11.34 3.32 -6.55
CA GLU A 82 -11.70 2.00 -6.05
C GLU A 82 -10.58 1.38 -5.22
N VAL A 83 -9.33 1.48 -5.69
CA VAL A 83 -8.17 0.92 -5.00
C VAL A 83 -7.93 1.64 -3.67
N LEU A 84 -7.98 2.97 -3.66
CA LEU A 84 -7.75 3.75 -2.44
C LEU A 84 -8.84 3.45 -1.41
N LEU A 85 -10.12 3.44 -1.80
CA LEU A 85 -11.22 3.14 -0.89
C LEU A 85 -11.16 1.72 -0.32
N ALA A 86 -10.70 0.75 -1.11
CA ALA A 86 -10.49 -0.62 -0.62
C ALA A 86 -9.29 -0.73 0.34
N MET A 87 -8.25 0.10 0.17
CA MET A 87 -7.02 0.02 0.97
C MET A 87 -6.98 0.93 2.20
N LEU A 88 -7.72 2.04 2.20
CA LEU A 88 -7.80 2.98 3.32
C LEU A 88 -8.14 2.33 4.67
N PRO A 89 -9.03 1.32 4.79
CA PRO A 89 -9.31 0.64 6.05
C PRO A 89 -8.07 0.03 6.73
N TYR A 90 -7.11 -0.46 5.93
CA TYR A 90 -5.90 -1.10 6.42
C TYR A 90 -4.80 -0.11 6.84
N LEU A 91 -4.94 1.17 6.50
CA LEU A 91 -4.00 2.22 6.91
C LEU A 91 -4.26 2.65 8.37
N ALA A 92 -3.20 2.85 9.16
CA ALA A 92 -3.36 3.32 10.53
C ALA A 92 -3.80 4.80 10.60
N ARG A 93 -4.29 5.22 11.76
CA ARG A 93 -4.67 6.61 12.02
C ARG A 93 -3.42 7.52 12.00
N SER A 94 -3.59 8.74 11.52
CA SER A 94 -2.54 9.76 11.38
C SER A 94 -1.41 9.38 10.43
N LYS A 95 -1.66 8.44 9.50
CA LYS A 95 -0.65 7.97 8.55
C LYS A 95 -0.87 8.56 7.15
N PRO A 96 0.23 8.85 6.43
CA PRO A 96 0.15 9.39 5.08
C PRO A 96 -0.17 8.30 4.07
N PHE A 97 -0.84 8.71 3.00
CA PHE A 97 -0.95 7.92 1.77
C PHE A 97 -0.57 8.76 0.56
N VAL A 98 -0.10 8.08 -0.49
CA VAL A 98 0.26 8.67 -1.76
C VAL A 98 -0.27 7.79 -2.89
N VAL A 99 -0.93 8.42 -3.86
CA VAL A 99 -1.46 7.79 -5.05
C VAL A 99 -0.84 8.46 -6.27
N TYR A 100 -0.19 7.66 -7.11
CA TYR A 100 0.39 8.06 -8.38
C TYR A 100 -0.55 7.69 -9.53
N SER A 101 -0.68 8.60 -10.49
CA SER A 101 -1.36 8.38 -11.77
C SER A 101 -0.64 9.13 -12.88
N GLU A 102 -0.60 8.53 -14.07
CA GLU A 102 -0.09 9.20 -15.27
C GLU A 102 -1.01 10.37 -15.70
N PHE A 103 -2.31 10.23 -15.49
CA PHE A 103 -3.32 11.20 -15.89
C PHE A 103 -3.89 11.96 -14.68
N LEU A 104 -4.22 13.23 -14.89
CA LEU A 104 -4.78 14.13 -13.86
C LEU A 104 -6.27 13.86 -13.58
N GLU A 105 -7.04 13.45 -14.58
CA GLU A 105 -8.50 13.33 -14.43
C GLU A 105 -8.92 12.30 -13.36
N PRO A 106 -8.31 11.09 -13.30
CA PRO A 106 -8.60 10.12 -12.23
C PRO A 106 -8.27 10.65 -10.83
N LEU A 107 -7.18 11.43 -10.71
CA LEU A 107 -6.79 12.03 -9.44
C LEU A 107 -7.70 13.18 -9.01
N THR A 108 -8.19 13.96 -9.97
CA THR A 108 -9.15 15.03 -9.68
C THR A 108 -10.47 14.46 -9.18
N ARG A 109 -10.94 13.36 -9.80
CA ARG A 109 -12.14 12.65 -9.36
C ARG A 109 -11.99 12.12 -7.93
N THR A 110 -10.88 11.44 -7.65
CA THR A 110 -10.58 10.94 -6.31
C THR A 110 -10.39 12.03 -5.27
N PHE A 111 -9.75 13.14 -5.63
CA PHE A 111 -9.65 14.30 -4.75
C PHE A 111 -11.04 14.80 -4.33
N ALA A 112 -11.96 14.93 -5.28
CA ALA A 112 -13.32 15.40 -5.01
C ALA A 112 -14.13 14.42 -4.14
N THR A 113 -13.88 13.10 -4.24
CA THR A 113 -14.54 12.10 -3.38
C THR A 113 -13.95 12.12 -1.96
N LEU A 114 -12.63 12.19 -1.84
CA LEU A 114 -11.96 12.31 -0.55
C LEU A 114 -12.28 13.61 0.17
N GLN A 115 -12.47 14.71 -0.55
CA GLN A 115 -12.86 16.00 0.05
C GLN A 115 -14.26 15.94 0.69
N LYS A 116 -15.14 15.06 0.20
CA LYS A 116 -16.45 14.79 0.81
C LYS A 116 -16.34 13.86 2.03
N MET A 117 -15.23 13.15 2.17
CA MET A 117 -14.97 12.27 3.31
C MET A 117 -14.29 13.06 4.43
N GLU A 118 -14.87 13.03 5.62
CA GLU A 118 -14.28 13.68 6.80
C GLU A 118 -13.10 12.89 7.40
N ALA A 119 -12.71 11.78 6.76
CA ALA A 119 -11.69 10.88 7.26
C ALA A 119 -10.26 11.24 6.85
N VAL A 120 -10.07 12.23 5.98
CA VAL A 120 -8.75 12.59 5.40
C VAL A 120 -8.52 14.11 5.50
N ILE A 121 -7.27 14.50 5.75
CA ILE A 121 -6.82 15.89 5.75
C ILE A 121 -5.58 16.08 4.88
N ASP A 122 -5.23 17.34 4.67
CA ASP A 122 -4.03 17.77 3.93
C ASP A 122 -3.96 17.10 2.55
N LEU A 123 -5.09 17.09 1.86
CA LEU A 123 -5.17 16.60 0.49
C LEU A 123 -4.39 17.55 -0.41
N GLN A 124 -3.36 17.03 -1.06
CA GLN A 124 -2.51 17.77 -1.99
C GLN A 124 -2.44 17.01 -3.31
N LEU A 125 -2.72 17.73 -4.39
CA LEU A 125 -2.59 17.25 -5.76
C LEU A 125 -1.42 17.99 -6.42
N ASN A 126 -0.32 17.28 -6.64
CA ASN A 126 0.94 17.86 -7.08
C ASN A 126 1.39 17.23 -8.40
N GLU A 127 1.98 18.06 -9.26
CA GLU A 127 2.73 17.63 -10.44
C GLU A 127 4.21 17.94 -10.23
N THR A 128 5.09 17.06 -10.69
CA THR A 128 6.54 17.29 -10.66
C THR A 128 7.08 17.53 -12.06
N TRP A 129 7.76 18.67 -12.24
CA TRP A 129 8.46 19.00 -13.47
C TRP A 129 9.98 18.99 -13.23
N THR A 130 10.69 18.22 -14.04
CA THR A 130 12.15 18.07 -13.95
C THR A 130 12.78 18.49 -15.27
N ARG A 131 13.85 19.28 -15.22
CA ARG A 131 14.58 19.75 -16.40
C ARG A 131 16.05 19.43 -16.30
N GLU A 132 16.56 18.68 -17.27
CA GLU A 132 17.97 18.35 -17.36
C GLU A 132 18.75 19.54 -17.91
N ASN A 133 19.92 19.80 -17.31
CA ASN A 133 20.82 20.88 -17.71
C ASN A 133 22.16 20.31 -18.18
N GLN A 134 22.58 20.69 -19.38
CA GLN A 134 23.93 20.42 -19.86
C GLN A 134 24.91 21.36 -19.15
N VAL A 135 25.89 20.81 -18.44
CA VAL A 135 26.93 21.60 -17.76
C VAL A 135 28.28 21.30 -18.39
N LEU A 136 28.59 22.04 -19.46
CA LEU A 136 29.90 22.04 -20.11
C LEU A 136 30.49 23.46 -20.08
N PRO A 137 31.82 23.63 -19.96
CA PRO A 137 32.44 24.96 -19.95
C PRO A 137 32.02 25.79 -21.17
N GLY A 138 31.44 26.97 -20.93
CA GLY A 138 30.98 27.89 -21.98
C GLY A 138 29.74 27.48 -22.76
N ARG A 139 29.07 26.37 -22.39
CA ARG A 139 27.89 25.81 -23.06
C ARG A 139 26.95 25.17 -22.04
N THR A 140 26.57 25.99 -21.06
CA THR A 140 25.57 25.64 -20.05
C THR A 140 24.19 26.07 -20.52
N HIS A 141 23.35 25.09 -20.82
CA HIS A 141 21.95 25.32 -21.20
C HIS A 141 21.10 24.10 -20.81
N PRO A 142 19.78 24.27 -20.65
CA PRO A 142 18.88 23.13 -20.49
C PRO A 142 18.83 22.27 -21.76
N GLU A 143 18.55 20.98 -21.63
CA GLU A 143 18.35 20.13 -22.80
C GLU A 143 17.16 20.62 -23.66
N MET A 144 17.28 20.44 -24.97
CA MET A 144 16.31 20.97 -25.95
C MET A 144 15.10 20.04 -26.14
N ASN A 145 15.28 18.74 -25.90
CA ASN A 145 14.22 17.73 -25.98
C ASN A 145 14.07 17.08 -24.60
N MET A 146 12.89 17.20 -24.00
CA MET A 146 12.63 16.68 -22.65
C MET A 146 11.18 16.20 -22.51
N SER A 147 10.95 15.32 -21.53
CA SER A 147 9.61 14.94 -21.11
C SER A 147 8.93 16.12 -20.41
N ALA A 148 7.69 16.41 -20.80
CA ALA A 148 6.92 17.52 -20.23
C ALA A 148 6.40 17.21 -18.82
N CYS A 149 5.94 15.98 -18.57
CA CYS A 149 5.26 15.61 -17.33
C CYS A 149 5.78 14.26 -16.82
N SER A 150 5.99 14.14 -15.50
CA SER A 150 6.36 12.87 -14.83
C SER A 150 5.15 12.15 -14.22
N GLY A 151 3.93 12.60 -14.51
CA GLY A 151 2.69 12.18 -13.86
C GLY A 151 2.35 13.03 -12.62
N TYR A 152 1.29 12.61 -11.94
CA TYR A 152 0.66 13.36 -10.86
C TYR A 152 0.62 12.54 -9.57
N LEU A 153 0.70 13.25 -8.44
CA LEU A 153 0.65 12.67 -7.10
C LEU A 153 -0.50 13.28 -6.31
N LEU A 154 -1.38 12.43 -5.80
CA LEU A 154 -2.36 12.76 -4.79
C LEU A 154 -1.86 12.25 -3.44
N SER A 155 -1.70 13.14 -2.47
CA SER A 155 -1.25 12.79 -1.12
C SER A 155 -2.22 13.32 -0.08
N GLY A 156 -2.25 12.68 1.08
CA GLY A 156 -3.07 13.10 2.22
C GLY A 156 -2.79 12.27 3.46
N ILE A 157 -3.42 12.65 4.58
CA ILE A 157 -3.24 12.00 5.88
C ILE A 157 -4.60 11.48 6.35
N LYS A 158 -4.67 10.19 6.71
CA LYS A 158 -5.88 9.58 7.28
C LYS A 158 -6.05 9.99 8.75
N ILE A 159 -7.21 10.51 9.14
CA ILE A 159 -7.53 10.90 10.53
C ILE A 159 -8.54 9.97 11.20
N LEU A 160 -9.55 9.49 10.47
CA LEU A 160 -10.60 8.66 11.05
C LEU A 160 -10.47 7.21 10.60
N ASP A 161 -10.91 6.29 11.46
CA ASP A 161 -10.99 4.89 11.10
C ASP A 161 -12.21 4.65 10.21
N ILE A 162 -11.97 4.05 9.06
CA ILE A 162 -12.99 3.75 8.05
C ILE A 162 -13.25 2.25 8.12
N ALA A 163 -14.51 1.86 8.22
CA ALA A 163 -14.90 0.46 8.15
C ALA A 163 -14.59 -0.12 6.76
N PRO A 164 -14.13 -1.38 6.66
CA PRO A 164 -13.87 -1.99 5.37
C PRO A 164 -15.14 -2.08 4.54
N LEU A 165 -15.00 -1.91 3.22
CA LEU A 165 -16.10 -1.94 2.26
C LEU A 165 -16.80 -3.31 2.32
N GLY A 166 -17.96 -3.37 2.97
CA GLY A 166 -18.73 -4.61 3.18
C GLY A 166 -18.96 -5.00 4.65
N ALA A 167 -18.32 -4.33 5.62
CA ALA A 167 -18.71 -4.43 7.01
C ALA A 167 -19.89 -3.48 7.27
N SER A 168 -21.02 -4.00 7.75
CA SER A 168 -22.07 -3.16 8.31
C SER A 168 -21.51 -2.38 9.50
N PRO A 169 -21.85 -1.10 9.68
CA PRO A 169 -21.43 -0.36 10.86
C PRO A 169 -22.09 -0.99 12.09
N SER A 170 -21.34 -1.74 12.88
CA SER A 170 -21.68 -1.96 14.27
C SER A 170 -21.40 -0.65 14.97
N VAL A 171 -22.44 0.15 15.15
CA VAL A 171 -22.38 1.41 15.90
C VAL A 171 -21.92 1.05 17.31
N SER A 172 -20.67 1.35 17.65
CA SER A 172 -20.20 1.32 19.03
C SER A 172 -20.90 2.45 19.77
N GLU A 173 -21.78 2.09 20.71
CA GLU A 173 -22.67 2.95 21.50
C GLU A 173 -21.96 4.03 22.33
N GLN A 174 -20.62 4.12 22.30
CA GLN A 174 -19.82 5.00 23.15
C GLN A 174 -19.77 6.46 22.66
N ASP A 175 -20.07 6.74 21.38
CA ASP A 175 -20.03 8.13 20.86
C ASP A 175 -21.39 8.85 20.92
N GLN A 176 -22.50 8.15 21.20
CA GLN A 176 -23.83 8.77 21.31
C GLN A 176 -24.08 9.46 22.65
N GLU A 177 -23.36 9.08 23.71
CA GLU A 177 -23.56 9.61 25.06
C GLU A 177 -22.99 11.04 25.24
N ALA A 178 -22.06 11.46 24.36
CA ALA A 178 -21.54 12.83 24.37
C ALA A 178 -22.51 13.85 23.73
N ALA A 179 -23.37 13.42 22.81
CA ALA A 179 -24.28 14.30 22.08
C ALA A 179 -25.63 14.54 22.79
N SER A 180 -26.03 13.66 23.71
CA SER A 180 -27.32 13.75 24.42
C SER A 180 -27.27 14.60 25.69
N VAL A 181 -26.07 14.93 26.21
CA VAL A 181 -25.91 15.66 27.49
C VAL A 181 -26.00 17.19 27.32
N GLU A 182 -25.88 17.73 26.11
CA GLU A 182 -25.91 19.20 25.89
C GLU A 182 -27.32 19.80 25.63
N SER A 183 -28.38 18.99 25.51
CA SER A 183 -29.72 19.49 25.12
C SER A 183 -30.78 19.65 26.22
N GLU A 184 -30.45 19.43 27.49
CA GLU A 184 -31.38 19.62 28.62
C GLU A 184 -31.18 20.98 29.29
N GLY A 185 -31.67 22.05 28.67
CA GLY A 185 -31.60 23.41 29.20
C GLY A 185 -32.65 24.36 28.61
N SER A 186 -33.89 24.28 29.08
CA SER A 186 -34.93 25.31 28.91
C SER A 186 -35.91 25.26 30.10
N PRO A 187 -36.72 26.30 30.42
CA PRO A 187 -37.15 27.41 29.56
C PRO A 187 -37.26 28.80 30.26
N VAL A 188 -37.34 29.91 29.52
CA VAL A 188 -38.09 31.11 29.98
C VAL A 188 -38.88 31.74 28.84
N LYS A 189 -40.21 31.70 28.98
CA LYS A 189 -41.20 32.38 28.14
C LYS A 189 -41.16 33.89 28.41
N LYS A 190 -41.01 34.72 27.36
CA LYS A 190 -41.41 36.13 27.42
C LYS A 190 -42.51 36.40 26.39
N LYS A 191 -43.73 36.60 26.89
CA LYS A 191 -44.80 37.33 26.21
C LYS A 191 -44.35 38.78 26.05
N ILE A 192 -44.43 39.32 24.85
CA ILE A 192 -44.53 40.77 24.61
C ILE A 192 -45.74 41.01 23.71
N ARG A 193 -46.44 42.09 24.04
CA ARG A 193 -47.73 42.58 23.53
C ARG A 193 -47.69 42.92 22.04
#